data_AF-A0A8S9KB81-F1
#
_entry.id   AF-A0A8S9KB81-F1
#
_cell.length_a   1.000
_cell.length_b   1.000
_cell.length_c   1.000
_cell.angle_alpha   90.00
_cell.angle_beta   90.00
_cell.angle_gamma   90.00
#
_symmetry.space_group_name_H-M   'P 1'
#
loop_
_entity.id
_entity.type
_entity.pdbx_description
1 polymer ?
#
loop_
_entity_poly.entity_id
_entity_poly.type
_entity_poly.pdbx_seq_one_letter_code
_entity_poly.pdbx_strand_id
1 'polypeptide(L)'
;MVEGKTVKAQIWDTAGQERYRAITSAYYRGAVGALLVYDITKRQTFENSLRWLRELRDHADSNIVIMMAGNKSDLNHLRSVADEDGRSLAEKEGLSFLETSALEASNIEKAFQTILSEIYHIISKKALAAQEAAGGLPVPGQGTAINISDSSVANRKASLCFMINKYCCFGHMQAKNNTPAAQGKCITRLLLYHFCVNLPLMMASYPVFKAMGMRSSFPLPSWKEVSAQILFYFIIEDFVFYWGHRILHSKWLYKNVHSVHHEYATPFGLTSEYAHPAEILFLGFATIVGPALTGPHLITLWLWMVLRVLETVEAHCGYHFPWSLSNFLPLYGGADFHDYHHRLLYTKSGNYSSTFVYMDWIFGTDKGYRRLKSLKENSNLKQT
;
A
#
# COMPACT_ATOMS: atom_id res chain seq x y z
N MET A 1 18.35 -8.92 -24.59
CA MET A 1 19.23 -8.50 -25.70
C MET A 1 18.36 -7.74 -26.69
N VAL A 2 18.77 -6.55 -27.12
CA VAL A 2 18.08 -5.79 -28.18
C VAL A 2 19.11 -5.63 -29.30
N GLU A 3 18.82 -6.17 -30.49
CA GLU A 3 19.71 -6.11 -31.67
C GLU A 3 21.17 -6.52 -31.38
N GLY A 4 21.36 -7.62 -30.67
CA GLY A 4 22.69 -8.13 -30.31
C GLY A 4 23.43 -7.33 -29.23
N LYS A 5 22.84 -6.23 -28.73
CA LYS A 5 23.39 -5.45 -27.61
C LYS A 5 22.72 -5.81 -26.28
N THR A 6 23.53 -5.78 -25.23
CA THR A 6 23.07 -5.95 -23.86
C THR A 6 22.57 -4.61 -23.34
N VAL A 7 21.25 -4.50 -23.11
CA VAL A 7 20.61 -3.33 -22.52
C VAL A 7 20.31 -3.63 -21.05
N LYS A 8 20.84 -2.82 -20.13
CA LYS A 8 20.50 -2.90 -18.71
C LYS A 8 19.32 -1.96 -18.43
N ALA A 9 18.13 -2.53 -18.26
CA ALA A 9 16.93 -1.79 -17.91
C ALA A 9 16.85 -1.62 -16.38
N GLN A 10 16.72 -0.38 -15.90
CA GLN A 10 16.40 -0.11 -14.50
C GLN A 10 14.90 0.20 -14.41
N ILE A 11 14.14 -0.68 -13.77
CA ILE A 11 12.67 -0.62 -13.73
C ILE A 11 12.23 -0.07 -12.38
N TRP A 12 11.46 1.02 -12.38
CA TRP A 12 10.98 1.69 -11.17
C TRP A 12 9.48 1.51 -11.01
N ASP A 13 9.03 0.69 -10.07
CA ASP A 13 7.60 0.57 -9.74
C ASP A 13 7.17 1.71 -8.82
N THR A 14 6.01 2.31 -9.08
CA THR A 14 5.42 3.23 -8.11
C THR A 14 5.01 2.40 -6.89
N ALA A 15 5.53 2.73 -5.72
CA ALA A 15 5.28 1.99 -4.48
C ALA A 15 3.82 2.14 -3.97
N GLY A 16 2.86 2.36 -4.87
CA GLY A 16 1.51 2.80 -4.55
C GLY A 16 1.43 4.32 -4.33
N GLN A 17 2.41 5.11 -4.79
CA GLN A 17 2.39 6.57 -4.67
C GLN A 17 1.36 7.22 -5.61
N GLU A 18 1.00 6.54 -6.71
CA GLU A 18 -0.12 6.91 -7.58
C GLU A 18 -1.46 6.99 -6.82
N ARG A 19 -1.58 6.26 -5.70
CA ARG A 19 -2.75 6.29 -4.79
C ARG A 19 -2.92 7.62 -4.06
N TYR A 20 -1.87 8.43 -3.95
CA TYR A 20 -1.87 9.73 -3.28
C TYR A 20 -1.98 10.92 -4.26
N ARG A 21 -2.20 10.65 -5.56
CA ARG A 21 -2.28 11.67 -6.62
C ARG A 21 -1.01 12.53 -6.74
N ALA A 22 0.11 12.05 -6.21
CA ALA A 22 1.39 12.72 -6.24
C ALA A 22 2.47 11.66 -6.43
N ILE A 23 2.77 11.33 -7.68
CA ILE A 23 4.09 10.81 -8.00
C ILE A 23 4.98 12.05 -8.05
N THR A 24 5.95 12.15 -7.14
CA THR A 24 6.86 13.31 -7.15
C THR A 24 7.58 13.35 -8.50
N SER A 25 7.72 14.54 -9.09
CA SER A 25 8.38 14.75 -10.39
C SER A 25 9.77 14.10 -10.49
N ALA A 26 10.41 13.83 -9.34
CA ALA A 26 11.62 13.03 -9.21
C ALA A 26 11.56 11.65 -9.88
N TYR A 27 10.40 10.97 -9.94
CA TYR A 27 10.28 9.65 -10.60
C TYR A 27 10.25 9.73 -12.13
N TYR A 28 9.80 10.85 -12.68
CA TYR A 28 9.77 11.07 -14.13
C TYR A 28 11.13 11.55 -14.66
N ARG A 29 11.92 12.19 -13.80
CA ARG A 29 13.19 12.78 -14.16
C ARG A 29 14.21 11.72 -14.57
N GLY A 30 14.65 11.78 -15.82
CA GLY A 30 15.63 10.83 -16.38
C GLY A 30 15.02 9.50 -16.84
N ALA A 31 13.69 9.36 -16.81
CA ALA A 31 13.01 8.23 -17.41
C ALA A 31 13.07 8.33 -18.95
N VAL A 32 13.53 7.27 -19.61
CA VAL A 32 13.59 7.18 -21.08
C VAL A 32 12.42 6.41 -21.67
N GLY A 33 11.67 5.69 -20.84
CA GLY A 33 10.41 5.06 -21.22
C GLY A 33 9.46 4.89 -20.06
N ALA A 34 8.16 4.74 -20.38
CA ALA A 34 7.08 4.51 -19.46
C ALA A 34 6.09 3.47 -19.99
N LEU A 35 5.68 2.54 -19.11
CA LEU A 35 4.55 1.65 -19.36
C LEU A 35 3.32 2.19 -18.62
N LEU A 36 2.27 2.54 -19.37
CA LEU A 36 1.00 3.04 -18.87
C LEU A 36 0.01 1.88 -18.76
N VAL A 37 -0.20 1.37 -17.54
CA VAL A 37 -0.97 0.13 -17.33
C VAL A 37 -2.38 0.42 -16.83
N TYR A 38 -3.38 -0.24 -17.43
CA TYR A 38 -4.75 -0.30 -16.90
C TYR A 38 -5.23 -1.74 -16.72
N ASP A 39 -6.33 -1.93 -16.01
CA ASP A 39 -6.97 -3.23 -15.75
C ASP A 39 -8.18 -3.39 -16.68
N ILE A 40 -8.18 -4.41 -17.54
CA ILE A 40 -9.27 -4.62 -18.52
C ILE A 40 -10.64 -4.88 -17.84
N THR A 41 -10.65 -5.32 -16.59
CA THR A 41 -11.87 -5.59 -15.80
C THR A 41 -12.42 -4.34 -15.10
N LYS A 42 -11.70 -3.21 -15.17
CA LYS A 42 -12.10 -1.95 -14.52
C LYS A 42 -11.99 -0.74 -15.44
N ARG A 43 -13.11 -0.35 -16.08
CA ARG A 43 -13.24 0.84 -16.96
C ARG A 43 -12.61 2.11 -16.39
N GLN A 44 -12.78 2.36 -15.10
CA GLN A 44 -12.23 3.55 -14.45
C GLN A 44 -10.69 3.62 -14.51
N THR A 45 -10.00 2.48 -14.53
CA THR A 45 -8.53 2.47 -14.67
C THR A 45 -8.08 2.87 -16.08
N PHE A 46 -8.88 2.52 -17.09
CA PHE A 46 -8.68 2.95 -18.48
C PHE A 46 -8.91 4.46 -18.63
N GLU A 47 -10.00 5.00 -18.09
CA GLU A 47 -10.28 6.44 -18.12
C GLU A 47 -9.19 7.27 -17.44
N ASN A 48 -8.63 6.77 -16.32
CA ASN A 48 -7.52 7.41 -15.63
C ASN A 48 -6.21 7.40 -16.44
N SER A 49 -6.07 6.54 -17.45
CA SER A 49 -4.85 6.44 -18.25
C SER A 49 -4.57 7.74 -19.02
N LEU A 50 -5.61 8.45 -19.46
CA LEU A 50 -5.47 9.76 -20.09
C LEU A 50 -4.85 10.81 -19.17
N ARG A 51 -5.22 10.80 -17.89
CA ARG A 51 -4.65 11.72 -16.90
C ARG A 51 -3.16 11.43 -16.69
N TRP A 52 -2.83 10.17 -16.52
CA TRP A 52 -1.46 9.71 -16.33
C TRP A 52 -0.58 9.98 -17.54
N LEU A 53 -1.14 9.86 -18.74
CA LEU A 53 -0.47 10.24 -19.98
C LEU A 53 -0.12 11.73 -20.01
N ARG A 54 -1.04 12.61 -19.58
CA ARG A 54 -0.76 14.05 -19.45
C ARG A 54 0.34 14.31 -18.44
N GLU A 55 0.26 13.70 -17.26
CA GLU A 55 1.27 13.87 -16.21
C GLU A 55 2.68 13.43 -16.67
N LEU A 56 2.77 12.31 -17.40
CA LEU A 56 4.01 11.86 -18.03
C LEU A 56 4.55 12.87 -19.04
N ARG A 57 3.68 13.38 -19.93
CA ARG A 57 4.08 14.39 -20.93
C ARG A 57 4.50 15.72 -20.31
N ASP A 58 3.91 16.10 -19.18
CA ASP A 58 4.19 17.36 -18.50
C ASP A 58 5.51 17.32 -17.70
N HIS A 59 5.93 16.16 -17.21
CA HIS A 59 7.06 16.05 -16.25
C HIS A 59 8.24 15.20 -16.73
N ALA A 60 8.07 14.34 -17.74
CA ALA A 60 9.16 13.54 -18.29
C ALA A 60 9.89 14.24 -19.45
N ASP A 61 10.96 13.62 -19.95
CA ASP A 61 11.63 14.10 -21.16
C ASP A 61 10.67 14.05 -22.36
N SER A 62 10.74 15.02 -23.27
CA SER A 62 9.87 15.08 -24.46
C SER A 62 10.02 13.89 -25.41
N ASN A 63 11.08 13.08 -25.23
CA ASN A 63 11.37 11.90 -26.04
C ASN A 63 11.14 10.59 -25.26
N ILE A 64 10.41 10.65 -24.15
CA ILE A 64 10.02 9.46 -23.41
C ILE A 64 9.18 8.55 -24.33
N VAL A 65 9.57 7.29 -24.42
CA VAL A 65 8.77 6.27 -25.11
C VAL A 65 7.67 5.80 -24.20
N ILE A 66 6.41 5.94 -24.62
CA ILE A 66 5.26 5.55 -23.81
C ILE A 66 4.53 4.40 -24.51
N MET A 67 4.35 3.30 -23.79
CA MET A 67 3.55 2.16 -24.23
C MET A 67 2.37 1.96 -23.28
N MET A 68 1.17 1.74 -23.81
CA MET A 68 -0.01 1.42 -23.05
C MET A 68 -0.19 -0.10 -22.93
N ALA A 69 -0.58 -0.59 -21.75
CA ALA A 69 -0.79 -2.02 -21.51
C ALA A 69 -2.12 -2.30 -20.80
N GLY A 70 -3.01 -3.05 -21.46
CA GLY A 70 -4.24 -3.56 -20.86
C GLY A 70 -3.95 -4.86 -20.12
N ASN A 71 -3.79 -4.82 -18.80
CA ASN A 71 -3.39 -5.99 -18.01
C ASN A 71 -4.62 -6.76 -17.47
N LYS A 72 -4.38 -8.00 -17.03
CA LYS A 72 -5.36 -9.01 -16.61
C LYS A 72 -6.19 -9.61 -17.74
N SER A 73 -5.58 -9.82 -18.91
CA SER A 73 -6.23 -10.47 -20.05
C SER A 73 -6.75 -11.88 -19.75
N ASP A 74 -6.22 -12.54 -18.72
CA ASP A 74 -6.72 -13.82 -18.17
C ASP A 74 -8.18 -13.72 -17.65
N LEU A 75 -8.63 -12.53 -17.25
CA LEU A 75 -9.98 -12.27 -16.77
C LEU A 75 -10.92 -11.80 -17.88
N ASN A 76 -10.79 -12.36 -19.09
CA ASN A 76 -11.59 -11.96 -20.26
C ASN A 76 -13.11 -12.04 -20.03
N HIS A 77 -13.57 -12.96 -19.18
CA HIS A 77 -14.98 -13.12 -18.79
C HIS A 77 -15.52 -11.97 -17.91
N LEU A 78 -14.64 -11.17 -17.30
CA LEU A 78 -14.98 -9.98 -16.50
C LEU A 78 -14.60 -8.68 -17.23
N ARG A 79 -14.37 -8.75 -18.55
CA ARG A 79 -13.92 -7.61 -19.35
C ARG A 79 -14.93 -6.45 -19.30
N SER A 80 -14.40 -5.26 -19.04
CA SER A 80 -15.13 -3.99 -19.03
C SER A 80 -14.59 -2.98 -20.05
N VAL A 81 -13.43 -3.27 -20.64
CA VAL A 81 -12.76 -2.47 -21.67
C VAL A 81 -12.47 -3.38 -22.85
N ALA A 82 -12.98 -3.02 -24.03
CA ALA A 82 -12.73 -3.77 -25.26
C ALA A 82 -11.26 -3.61 -25.71
N ASP A 83 -10.70 -4.60 -26.41
CA ASP A 83 -9.33 -4.49 -26.95
C ASP A 83 -9.23 -3.30 -27.93
N GLU A 84 -10.30 -3.12 -28.71
CA GLU A 84 -10.44 -2.04 -29.68
C GLU A 84 -10.42 -0.66 -29.04
N ASP A 85 -10.99 -0.50 -27.84
CA ASP A 85 -10.96 0.77 -27.09
C ASP A 85 -9.52 1.13 -26.68
N GLY A 86 -8.78 0.14 -26.17
CA GLY A 86 -7.38 0.27 -25.80
C GLY A 86 -6.51 0.63 -26.99
N ARG A 87 -6.67 -0.12 -28.09
CA ARG A 87 -5.93 0.11 -29.34
C ARG A 87 -6.24 1.47 -29.96
N SER A 88 -7.52 1.84 -30.04
CA SER A 88 -7.95 3.13 -30.62
C SER A 88 -7.40 4.32 -29.83
N LEU A 89 -7.40 4.22 -28.49
CA LEU A 89 -6.83 5.28 -27.63
C LEU A 89 -5.31 5.38 -27.82
N ALA A 90 -4.61 4.25 -27.89
CA ALA A 90 -3.17 4.24 -28.11
C ALA A 90 -2.80 4.82 -29.48
N GLU A 91 -3.50 4.43 -30.55
CA GLU A 91 -3.30 4.97 -31.90
C GLU A 91 -3.55 6.47 -31.95
N LYS A 92 -4.65 6.94 -31.32
CA LYS A 92 -4.98 8.37 -31.23
C LYS A 92 -3.89 9.19 -30.54
N GLU A 93 -3.27 8.62 -29.51
CA GLU A 93 -2.24 9.30 -28.71
C GLU A 93 -0.81 9.00 -29.18
N GLY A 94 -0.63 8.21 -30.24
CA GLY A 94 0.68 7.83 -30.79
C GLY A 94 1.49 6.91 -29.88
N LEU A 95 0.83 5.98 -29.19
CA LEU A 95 1.42 5.04 -28.23
C LEU A 95 1.41 3.61 -28.79
N SER A 96 2.41 2.80 -28.42
CA SER A 96 2.35 1.35 -28.62
C SER A 96 1.36 0.70 -27.64
N PHE A 97 0.71 -0.41 -28.03
CA PHE A 97 -0.29 -1.08 -27.20
C PHE A 97 -0.17 -2.61 -27.21
N LEU A 98 -0.30 -3.24 -26.04
CA LEU A 98 -0.50 -4.68 -25.89
C LEU A 98 -1.43 -4.99 -24.71
N GLU A 99 -2.28 -6.01 -24.85
CA GLU A 99 -2.88 -6.66 -23.69
C GLU A 99 -1.92 -7.66 -23.06
N THR A 100 -1.90 -7.71 -21.73
CA THR A 100 -0.97 -8.53 -20.95
C THR A 100 -1.70 -9.28 -19.84
N SER A 101 -1.14 -10.42 -19.42
CA SER A 101 -1.50 -11.06 -18.16
C SER A 101 -0.24 -11.26 -17.34
N ALA A 102 -0.15 -10.53 -16.23
CA ALA A 102 0.90 -10.79 -15.24
C ALA A 102 0.72 -12.16 -14.55
N LEU A 103 -0.50 -12.69 -14.49
CA LEU A 103 -0.81 -13.99 -13.88
C LEU A 103 -0.31 -15.14 -14.77
N GLU A 104 -0.62 -15.09 -16.06
CA GLU A 104 -0.26 -16.12 -17.04
C GLU A 104 1.07 -15.85 -17.75
N ALA A 105 1.74 -14.75 -17.39
CA ALA A 105 2.91 -14.21 -18.09
C ALA A 105 2.68 -13.90 -19.59
N SER A 106 1.42 -13.76 -20.01
CA SER A 106 1.06 -13.50 -21.41
C SER A 106 1.46 -12.08 -21.82
N ASN A 107 2.17 -11.98 -22.95
CA ASN A 107 2.68 -10.73 -23.57
C ASN A 107 3.57 -9.85 -22.68
N ILE A 108 3.96 -10.30 -21.47
CA ILE A 108 4.83 -9.53 -20.58
C ILE A 108 6.19 -9.32 -21.25
N GLU A 109 6.86 -10.40 -21.65
CA GLU A 109 8.17 -10.31 -22.29
C GLU A 109 8.11 -9.48 -23.58
N LYS A 110 7.06 -9.67 -24.39
CA LYS A 110 6.84 -8.92 -25.62
C LYS A 110 6.69 -7.42 -25.36
N ALA A 111 5.92 -7.01 -24.34
CA ALA A 111 5.76 -5.59 -23.99
C ALA A 111 7.09 -4.94 -23.60
N PHE A 112 7.87 -5.62 -22.76
CA PHE A 112 9.20 -5.13 -22.38
C PHE A 112 10.18 -5.08 -23.56
N GLN A 113 10.18 -6.08 -24.43
CA GLN A 113 11.03 -6.09 -25.62
C GLN A 113 10.65 -4.96 -26.59
N THR A 114 9.36 -4.75 -26.84
CA THR A 114 8.85 -3.68 -27.72
C THR A 114 9.30 -2.30 -27.22
N ILE A 115 9.02 -1.97 -25.96
CA ILE A 115 9.37 -0.64 -25.42
C ILE A 115 10.89 -0.44 -25.36
N LEU A 116 11.67 -1.46 -25.00
CA LEU A 116 13.13 -1.36 -24.97
C LEU A 116 13.73 -1.19 -26.37
N SER A 117 13.16 -1.84 -27.39
CA SER A 117 13.58 -1.68 -28.77
C SER A 117 13.32 -0.25 -29.27
N GLU A 118 12.12 0.28 -29.00
CA GLU A 118 11.77 1.66 -29.37
C GLU A 118 12.71 2.68 -28.70
N ILE A 119 12.96 2.54 -27.40
CA ILE A 119 13.90 3.39 -26.66
C ILE A 119 15.29 3.31 -27.27
N TYR A 120 15.77 2.09 -27.55
CA TYR A 120 17.07 1.88 -28.15
C TYR A 120 17.19 2.56 -29.52
N HIS A 121 16.17 2.48 -30.37
CA HIS A 121 16.15 3.17 -31.67
C HIS A 121 16.18 4.69 -31.53
N ILE A 122 15.40 5.28 -30.61
CA ILE A 122 15.40 6.74 -30.40
C ILE A 122 16.76 7.21 -29.89
N ILE A 123 17.33 6.50 -28.90
CA ILE A 123 18.66 6.85 -28.35
C ILE A 123 19.76 6.70 -29.41
N SER A 124 19.73 5.62 -30.20
CA SER A 124 20.73 5.37 -31.25
C SER A 124 20.65 6.44 -32.35
N LYS A 125 19.45 6.80 -32.82
CA LYS A 125 19.26 7.88 -33.81
C LYS A 125 19.77 9.23 -33.29
N LYS A 126 19.49 9.55 -32.02
CA LYS A 126 20.00 10.78 -31.39
C LYS A 126 21.52 10.80 -31.26
N ALA A 127 22.13 9.66 -30.95
CA ALA A 127 23.59 9.56 -30.86
C ALA A 127 24.26 9.79 -32.22
N LEU A 128 23.68 9.25 -33.30
CA LEU A 128 24.14 9.47 -34.67
C LEU A 128 24.00 10.94 -35.09
N ALA A 129 22.83 11.55 -34.85
CA ALA A 129 22.61 12.96 -35.18
C ALA A 129 23.52 13.92 -34.38
N ALA A 130 23.82 13.59 -33.12
CA ALA A 130 24.75 14.36 -32.30
C ALA A 130 26.21 14.23 -32.78
N GLN A 131 26.60 13.08 -33.33
CA GLN A 131 27.91 12.90 -33.98
C GLN A 131 28.01 13.69 -35.29
N GLU A 132 26.95 13.70 -36.10
CA GLU A 132 26.90 14.48 -37.34
C GLU A 132 26.93 16.00 -37.07
N ALA A 133 26.25 16.48 -36.02
CA ALA A 133 26.27 17.88 -35.63
C ALA A 133 27.60 18.33 -35.00
N ALA A 134 28.40 17.39 -34.46
CA ALA A 134 29.70 17.65 -33.85
C ALA A 134 30.89 17.51 -34.83
N GLY A 135 30.66 17.11 -36.08
CA GLY A 135 31.71 16.91 -37.10
C GLY A 135 31.69 17.97 -38.21
N GLY A 136 32.66 18.87 -38.20
CA GLY A 136 32.95 19.77 -39.32
C GLY A 136 33.64 19.07 -40.50
N LEU A 137 33.21 19.44 -41.72
CA LEU A 137 33.71 19.18 -43.09
C LEU A 137 34.51 17.90 -43.43
N PRO A 138 34.17 17.19 -44.53
CA PRO A 138 34.89 16.00 -44.97
C PRO A 138 36.20 16.35 -45.69
N VAL A 139 37.32 15.77 -45.23
CA VAL A 139 38.55 15.68 -46.02
C VAL A 139 38.50 14.38 -46.83
N PRO A 140 38.57 14.41 -48.17
CA PRO A 140 38.49 13.22 -48.99
C PRO A 140 39.85 12.52 -49.02
N GLY A 141 39.89 11.25 -48.57
CA GLY A 141 40.98 10.33 -48.88
C GLY A 141 41.56 9.58 -47.70
N GLN A 142 40.85 8.56 -47.21
CA GLN A 142 41.37 7.22 -46.89
C GLN A 142 40.30 6.45 -46.13
N GLY A 143 39.92 5.28 -46.66
CA GLY A 143 38.98 4.38 -46.00
C GLY A 143 39.51 3.98 -44.64
N THR A 144 38.68 4.15 -43.61
CA THR A 144 38.99 3.68 -42.26
C THR A 144 37.83 2.81 -41.79
N ALA A 145 38.14 1.56 -41.43
CA ALA A 145 37.19 0.62 -40.85
C ALA A 145 36.62 1.20 -39.55
N ILE A 146 35.28 1.27 -39.45
CA ILE A 146 34.59 1.69 -38.24
C ILE A 146 34.68 0.55 -37.23
N ASN A 147 35.63 0.64 -36.31
CA ASN A 147 35.70 -0.25 -35.16
C ASN A 147 34.80 0.31 -34.06
N ILE A 148 33.59 -0.23 -33.91
CA ILE A 148 32.64 0.14 -32.86
C ILE A 148 33.08 -0.56 -31.56
N SER A 149 34.20 -0.11 -30.99
CA SER A 149 34.66 -0.56 -29.67
C SER A 149 35.01 0.61 -28.74
N ASP A 150 34.52 1.81 -29.03
CA ASP A 150 34.62 2.93 -28.09
C ASP A 150 33.36 3.07 -27.21
N SER A 151 33.55 2.61 -25.98
CA SER A 151 32.61 2.42 -24.89
C SER A 151 32.25 3.71 -24.15
N SER A 152 31.87 4.78 -24.85
CA SER A 152 31.43 6.03 -24.20
C SER A 152 29.93 6.34 -24.36
N VAL A 153 29.24 5.74 -25.34
CA VAL A 153 27.78 5.94 -25.55
C VAL A 153 26.96 4.83 -24.88
N ALA A 154 27.53 3.64 -24.68
CA ALA A 154 26.86 2.48 -24.08
C ALA A 154 26.60 2.60 -22.56
N ASN A 155 27.14 3.63 -21.90
CA ASN A 155 27.08 3.78 -20.45
C ASN A 155 25.96 4.70 -19.94
N ARG A 156 25.04 5.15 -20.81
CA ARG A 156 23.80 5.77 -20.34
C ARG A 156 22.89 4.69 -19.77
N LYS A 157 22.84 4.58 -18.44
CA LYS A 157 21.82 3.81 -17.72
C LYS A 157 20.44 4.24 -18.24
N ALA A 158 19.76 3.37 -18.98
CA ALA A 158 18.38 3.58 -19.37
C ALA A 158 17.49 3.34 -18.15
N SER A 159 17.05 4.42 -17.52
CA SER A 159 16.08 4.38 -16.42
C SER A 159 14.68 4.30 -17.01
N LEU A 160 13.96 3.20 -16.80
CA LEU A 160 12.55 3.03 -17.16
C LEU A 160 11.69 3.37 -15.94
N CYS A 161 10.89 4.43 -16.02
CA CYS A 161 9.90 4.70 -14.99
C CYS A 161 8.66 3.86 -15.29
N PHE A 162 8.33 2.92 -14.40
CA PHE A 162 7.15 2.10 -14.50
C PHE A 162 6.02 2.73 -13.69
N MET A 163 5.05 3.32 -14.39
CA MET A 163 3.73 3.54 -13.79
C MET A 163 2.90 2.27 -13.93
N ILE A 164 3.24 1.27 -13.11
CA ILE A 164 2.26 0.25 -12.79
C ILE A 164 1.23 0.96 -11.91
N ASN A 165 0.08 1.27 -12.50
CA ASN A 165 -1.11 1.49 -11.71
C ASN A 165 -1.30 0.21 -10.89
N LYS A 166 -0.98 0.22 -9.58
CA LYS A 166 -0.74 -0.96 -8.75
C LYS A 166 -2.00 -1.72 -8.37
N TYR A 167 -2.92 -1.84 -9.32
CA TYR A 167 -4.08 -2.72 -9.26
C TYR A 167 -3.78 -4.14 -9.76
N CYS A 168 -2.55 -4.42 -10.23
CA CYS A 168 -2.30 -5.58 -11.10
C CYS A 168 -1.53 -6.78 -10.55
N CYS A 169 -0.79 -6.70 -9.43
CA CYS A 169 -0.05 -7.88 -8.92
C CYS A 169 -0.59 -8.47 -7.61
N PHE A 170 -1.62 -7.89 -7.01
CA PHE A 170 -2.32 -8.50 -5.89
C PHE A 170 -3.81 -8.32 -6.12
N GLY A 171 -4.54 -9.43 -6.09
CA GLY A 171 -5.99 -9.43 -6.28
C GLY A 171 -6.66 -8.37 -5.41
N HIS A 172 -7.51 -7.56 -6.04
CA HIS A 172 -8.54 -6.74 -5.38
C HIS A 172 -8.06 -5.93 -4.16
N MET A 173 -7.03 -5.09 -4.31
CA MET A 173 -6.80 -4.00 -3.35
C MET A 173 -7.83 -2.87 -3.60
N GLN A 174 -8.61 -2.52 -2.59
CA GLN A 174 -9.58 -1.41 -2.61
C GLN A 174 -8.82 -0.07 -2.79
N ALA A 175 -9.35 0.83 -3.63
CA ALA A 175 -8.82 2.18 -3.77
C ALA A 175 -9.11 3.01 -2.50
N LYS A 176 -8.20 3.91 -2.09
CA LYS A 176 -8.45 4.86 -0.98
C LYS A 176 -9.70 5.69 -1.28
N ASN A 177 -10.72 5.57 -0.44
CA ASN A 177 -11.90 6.44 -0.49
C ASN A 177 -11.72 7.65 0.44
N ASN A 178 -10.63 8.41 0.27
CA ASN A 178 -10.26 9.54 1.14
C ASN A 178 -10.61 10.90 0.51
N THR A 179 -11.79 10.99 -0.13
CA THR A 179 -12.28 12.29 -0.62
C THR A 179 -12.66 13.18 0.56
N PRO A 180 -12.65 14.52 0.41
CA PRO A 180 -13.13 15.43 1.45
C PRO A 180 -14.55 15.08 1.93
N ALA A 181 -15.42 14.64 1.01
CA ALA A 181 -16.77 14.16 1.33
C ALA A 181 -16.75 12.89 2.20
N ALA A 182 -15.88 11.92 1.88
CA ALA A 182 -15.72 10.71 2.69
C ALA A 182 -15.11 10.99 4.07
N GLN A 183 -14.18 11.95 4.17
CA GLN A 183 -13.65 12.43 5.45
C GLN A 183 -14.74 13.13 6.27
N GLY A 184 -15.57 13.97 5.65
CA GLY A 184 -16.71 14.59 6.31
C GLY A 184 -17.71 13.56 6.87
N LYS A 185 -18.05 12.53 6.08
CA LYS A 185 -18.87 11.40 6.54
C LYS A 185 -18.24 10.69 7.75
N CYS A 186 -16.94 10.42 7.69
CA CYS A 186 -16.19 9.78 8.78
C CYS A 186 -16.25 10.62 10.06
N ILE A 187 -15.90 11.91 9.98
CA ILE A 187 -15.90 12.84 11.12
C ILE A 187 -17.30 12.95 11.74
N THR A 188 -18.34 13.13 10.93
CA THR A 188 -19.72 13.24 11.43
C THR A 188 -20.16 11.97 12.17
N ARG A 189 -19.84 10.79 11.64
CA ARG A 189 -20.14 9.51 12.30
C ARG A 189 -19.34 9.32 13.59
N LEU A 190 -18.06 9.67 13.58
CA LEU A 190 -17.22 9.61 14.78
C LEU A 190 -17.79 10.48 15.89
N LEU A 191 -18.09 11.75 15.60
CA LEU A 191 -18.70 12.66 16.57
C LEU A 191 -20.01 12.07 17.11
N LEU A 192 -20.90 11.61 16.23
CA LEU A 192 -22.16 10.98 16.63
C LEU A 192 -21.93 9.79 17.57
N TYR A 193 -21.00 8.88 17.25
CA TYR A 193 -20.74 7.69 18.06
C TYR A 193 -20.04 8.01 19.38
N HIS A 194 -19.18 9.03 19.41
CA HIS A 194 -18.57 9.50 20.65
C HIS A 194 -19.64 9.99 21.64
N PHE A 195 -20.59 10.80 21.17
CA PHE A 195 -21.65 11.33 22.02
C PHE A 195 -22.76 10.32 22.33
N CYS A 196 -23.16 9.50 21.36
CA CYS A 196 -24.32 8.61 21.51
C CYS A 196 -23.97 7.19 21.99
N VAL A 197 -22.72 6.76 21.89
CA VAL A 197 -22.28 5.40 22.26
C VAL A 197 -21.21 5.47 23.35
N ASN A 198 -20.08 6.14 23.10
CA ASN A 198 -18.94 6.14 24.03
C ASN A 198 -19.26 6.89 25.33
N LEU A 199 -19.86 8.09 25.26
CA LEU A 199 -20.18 8.87 26.44
C LEU A 199 -21.16 8.14 27.39
N PRO A 200 -22.31 7.60 26.92
CA PRO A 200 -23.18 6.78 27.77
C PRO A 200 -22.47 5.55 28.35
N LEU A 201 -21.64 4.88 27.54
CA LEU A 201 -20.85 3.72 28.00
C LEU A 201 -19.88 4.12 29.11
N MET A 202 -19.18 5.26 28.98
CA MET A 202 -18.27 5.79 30.00
C MET A 202 -19.01 6.16 31.29
N MET A 203 -20.18 6.78 31.17
CA MET A 203 -21.01 7.12 32.35
C MET A 203 -21.50 5.86 33.06
N ALA A 204 -21.91 4.84 32.30
CA ALA A 204 -22.38 3.56 32.84
C ALA A 204 -21.24 2.69 33.39
N SER A 205 -20.00 2.83 32.89
CA SER A 205 -18.88 1.98 33.31
C SER A 205 -18.29 2.39 34.65
N TYR A 206 -18.33 3.67 35.04
CA TYR A 206 -17.80 4.13 36.33
C TYR A 206 -18.37 3.38 37.56
N PRO A 207 -19.70 3.22 37.73
CA PRO A 207 -20.23 2.48 38.86
C PRO A 207 -19.83 1.00 38.82
N VAL A 208 -19.70 0.42 37.63
CA VAL A 208 -19.23 -0.96 37.44
C VAL A 208 -17.78 -1.09 37.92
N PHE A 209 -16.88 -0.22 37.47
CA PHE A 209 -15.48 -0.24 37.94
C PHE A 209 -15.36 -0.06 39.45
N LYS A 210 -16.18 0.82 40.03
CA LYS A 210 -16.21 1.02 41.48
C LYS A 210 -16.67 -0.26 42.20
N ALA A 211 -17.68 -0.95 41.66
CA ALA A 211 -18.14 -2.24 42.20
C ALA A 211 -17.09 -3.35 42.02
N MET A 212 -16.26 -3.29 40.98
CA MET A 212 -15.16 -4.22 40.70
C MET A 212 -13.86 -3.88 41.46
N GLY A 213 -13.91 -2.95 42.42
CA GLY A 213 -12.77 -2.67 43.30
C GLY A 213 -11.81 -1.60 42.82
N MET A 214 -12.17 -0.78 41.83
CA MET A 214 -11.35 0.36 41.40
C MET A 214 -11.12 1.34 42.56
N ARG A 215 -9.85 1.69 42.78
CA ARG A 215 -9.43 2.62 43.84
C ARG A 215 -9.13 3.99 43.24
N SER A 216 -9.51 5.08 43.93
CA SER A 216 -9.21 6.45 43.50
C SER A 216 -8.60 7.31 44.61
N SER A 217 -8.42 6.74 45.80
CA SER A 217 -7.85 7.41 46.97
C SER A 217 -6.38 7.06 47.13
N PHE A 218 -5.65 7.90 47.86
CA PHE A 218 -4.29 7.61 48.31
C PHE A 218 -4.22 6.33 49.17
N PRO A 219 -3.05 5.67 49.24
CA PRO A 219 -1.80 5.99 48.53
C PRO A 219 -1.84 5.63 47.04
N LEU A 220 -1.04 6.32 46.23
CA LEU A 220 -0.88 6.00 44.81
C LEU A 220 -0.23 4.62 44.63
N PRO A 221 -0.56 3.88 43.56
CA PRO A 221 0.07 2.60 43.28
C PRO A 221 1.56 2.80 43.01
N SER A 222 2.36 1.81 43.41
CA SER A 222 3.79 1.82 43.06
C SER A 222 3.97 1.63 41.54
N TRP A 223 5.06 2.14 40.98
CA TRP A 223 5.38 1.90 39.56
C TRP A 223 5.49 0.41 39.22
N LYS A 224 5.89 -0.44 40.17
CA LYS A 224 5.91 -1.90 39.99
C LYS A 224 4.52 -2.46 39.76
N GLU A 225 3.54 -2.01 40.54
CA GLU A 225 2.12 -2.40 40.38
C GLU A 225 1.56 -1.88 39.05
N VAL A 226 1.81 -0.60 38.73
CA VAL A 226 1.36 0.02 37.48
C VAL A 226 1.91 -0.75 36.27
N SER A 227 3.22 -0.99 36.22
CA SER A 227 3.85 -1.69 35.10
C SER A 227 3.40 -3.14 34.99
N ALA A 228 3.25 -3.87 36.10
CA ALA A 228 2.75 -5.24 36.09
C ALA A 228 1.30 -5.32 35.57
N GLN A 229 0.45 -4.40 36.02
CA GLN A 229 -0.94 -4.29 35.55
C GLN A 229 -1.02 -3.96 34.06
N ILE A 230 -0.26 -2.96 33.58
CA ILE A 230 -0.25 -2.59 32.16
C ILE A 230 0.22 -3.75 31.27
N LEU A 231 1.28 -4.45 31.66
CA LEU A 231 1.75 -5.62 30.90
C LEU A 231 0.69 -6.72 30.85
N PHE A 232 0.04 -6.99 32.00
CA PHE A 232 -1.06 -7.93 32.07
C PHE A 232 -2.24 -7.51 31.18
N TYR A 233 -2.59 -6.22 31.13
CA TYR A 233 -3.68 -5.73 30.30
C TYR A 233 -3.40 -5.88 28.81
N PHE A 234 -2.18 -5.59 28.35
CA PHE A 234 -1.80 -5.84 26.96
C PHE A 234 -1.97 -7.32 26.57
N ILE A 235 -1.55 -8.25 27.42
CA ILE A 235 -1.66 -9.70 27.12
C ILE A 235 -3.13 -10.13 27.04
N ILE A 236 -3.95 -9.71 28.00
CA ILE A 236 -5.38 -10.09 28.04
C ILE A 236 -6.17 -9.41 26.92
N GLU A 237 -5.91 -8.13 26.66
CA GLU A 237 -6.57 -7.40 25.57
C GLU A 237 -6.26 -8.03 24.22
N ASP A 238 -4.99 -8.31 23.92
CA ASP A 238 -4.60 -8.99 22.67
C ASP A 238 -5.31 -10.34 22.51
N PHE A 239 -5.40 -11.11 23.60
CA PHE A 239 -6.06 -12.41 23.57
C PHE A 239 -7.55 -12.28 23.26
N VAL A 240 -8.26 -11.40 23.97
CA VAL A 240 -9.70 -11.18 23.78
C VAL A 240 -9.97 -10.57 22.40
N PHE A 241 -9.15 -9.59 22.00
CA PHE A 241 -9.22 -8.96 20.69
C PHE A 241 -9.03 -9.98 19.58
N TYR A 242 -7.96 -10.78 19.61
CA TYR A 242 -7.65 -11.75 18.57
C TYR A 242 -8.84 -12.68 18.29
N TRP A 243 -9.44 -13.25 19.33
CA TRP A 243 -10.57 -14.17 19.17
C TRP A 243 -11.84 -13.47 18.72
N GLY A 244 -12.16 -12.30 19.29
CA GLY A 244 -13.36 -11.58 18.89
C GLY A 244 -13.25 -10.99 17.48
N HIS A 245 -12.08 -10.48 17.10
CA HIS A 245 -11.80 -10.06 15.73
C HIS A 245 -11.92 -11.23 14.75
N ARG A 246 -11.45 -12.43 15.13
CA ARG A 246 -11.64 -13.65 14.32
C ARG A 246 -13.12 -13.98 14.10
N ILE A 247 -13.96 -13.75 15.12
CA ILE A 247 -15.41 -13.91 15.04
C ILE A 247 -16.03 -12.84 14.13
N LEU A 248 -15.56 -11.58 14.20
CA LEU A 248 -15.99 -10.50 13.32
C LEU A 248 -15.72 -10.78 11.84
N HIS A 249 -14.67 -11.56 11.52
CA HIS A 249 -14.39 -12.05 10.16
C HIS A 249 -15.27 -13.23 9.70
N SER A 250 -16.23 -13.68 10.50
CA SER A 250 -17.26 -14.59 10.02
C SER A 250 -18.14 -13.92 8.96
N LYS A 251 -18.64 -14.69 7.99
CA LYS A 251 -19.36 -14.18 6.81
C LYS A 251 -20.47 -13.17 7.14
N TRP A 252 -21.24 -13.43 8.20
CA TRP A 252 -22.36 -12.58 8.60
C TRP A 252 -21.89 -11.32 9.32
N LEU A 253 -20.99 -11.44 10.31
CA LEU A 253 -20.49 -10.30 11.06
C LEU A 253 -19.62 -9.40 10.19
N TYR A 254 -18.84 -9.96 9.28
CA TYR A 254 -18.08 -9.17 8.34
C TYR A 254 -19.01 -8.31 7.50
N LYS A 255 -19.99 -8.91 6.83
CA LYS A 255 -20.87 -8.19 5.91
C LYS A 255 -21.65 -7.06 6.58
N ASN A 256 -22.14 -7.28 7.81
CA ASN A 256 -23.09 -6.37 8.46
C ASN A 256 -22.46 -5.46 9.53
N VAL A 257 -21.30 -5.81 10.08
CA VAL A 257 -20.67 -5.10 11.20
C VAL A 257 -19.27 -4.64 10.79
N HIS A 258 -18.36 -5.58 10.58
CA HIS A 258 -16.93 -5.29 10.40
C HIS A 258 -16.58 -4.71 9.01
N SER A 259 -17.51 -4.77 8.06
CA SER A 259 -17.38 -4.12 6.75
C SER A 259 -17.26 -2.60 6.84
N VAL A 260 -17.79 -1.98 7.91
CA VAL A 260 -17.66 -0.54 8.17
C VAL A 260 -16.20 -0.21 8.53
N HIS A 261 -15.56 -1.03 9.37
CA HIS A 261 -14.15 -0.88 9.70
C HIS A 261 -13.27 -1.08 8.47
N HIS A 262 -13.57 -2.09 7.65
CA HIS A 262 -12.90 -2.34 6.36
C HIS A 262 -13.36 -1.42 5.21
N GLU A 263 -14.13 -0.36 5.48
CA GLU A 263 -14.53 0.61 4.44
C GLU A 263 -13.29 1.30 3.83
N TYR A 264 -12.24 1.46 4.62
CA TYR A 264 -10.97 2.09 4.24
C TYR A 264 -9.83 1.06 4.18
N ALA A 265 -9.53 0.54 2.99
CA ALA A 265 -8.43 -0.43 2.80
C ALA A 265 -7.01 0.07 3.17
N THR A 266 -6.87 1.34 3.52
CA THR A 266 -5.63 1.92 4.06
C THR A 266 -6.06 2.99 5.05
N PRO A 267 -6.17 2.61 6.33
CA PRO A 267 -6.65 3.51 7.36
C PRO A 267 -5.74 4.74 7.50
N PHE A 268 -6.31 5.77 8.13
CA PHE A 268 -5.61 6.94 8.64
C PHE A 268 -6.04 7.19 10.09
N GLY A 269 -5.30 7.99 10.85
CA GLY A 269 -5.49 8.07 12.32
C GLY A 269 -6.93 8.27 12.80
N LEU A 270 -7.75 9.04 12.09
CA LEU A 270 -9.17 9.24 12.43
C LEU A 270 -10.03 7.99 12.23
N THR A 271 -9.67 7.09 11.31
CA THR A 271 -10.42 5.84 11.07
C THR A 271 -10.16 4.77 12.12
N SER A 272 -9.23 4.99 13.06
CA SER A 272 -8.96 4.09 14.20
C SER A 272 -10.23 3.76 15.01
N GLU A 273 -11.15 4.71 15.10
CA GLU A 273 -12.43 4.55 15.82
C GLU A 273 -13.64 4.53 14.87
N TYR A 274 -13.40 4.47 13.56
CA TYR A 274 -14.48 4.38 12.58
C TYR A 274 -14.92 2.94 12.41
N ALA A 275 -15.89 2.53 13.22
CA ALA A 275 -16.44 1.18 13.22
C ALA A 275 -17.96 1.20 13.44
N HIS A 276 -18.59 0.04 13.23
CA HIS A 276 -19.99 -0.14 13.57
C HIS A 276 -20.18 -0.08 15.10
N PRO A 277 -21.29 0.47 15.65
CA PRO A 277 -21.48 0.58 17.11
C PRO A 277 -21.29 -0.72 17.89
N ALA A 278 -21.75 -1.85 17.34
CA ALA A 278 -21.52 -3.17 17.94
C ALA A 278 -20.03 -3.56 18.04
N GLU A 279 -19.23 -3.16 17.06
CA GLU A 279 -17.78 -3.36 17.07
C GLU A 279 -17.12 -2.42 18.10
N ILE A 280 -17.55 -1.17 18.20
CA ILE A 280 -17.10 -0.23 19.24
C ILE A 280 -17.35 -0.81 20.64
N LEU A 281 -18.53 -1.39 20.88
CA LEU A 281 -18.85 -2.05 22.15
C LEU A 281 -17.95 -3.26 22.43
N PHE A 282 -17.67 -4.07 21.40
CA PHE A 282 -16.74 -5.20 21.52
C PHE A 282 -15.31 -4.75 21.83
N LEU A 283 -14.80 -3.74 21.12
CA LEU A 283 -13.45 -3.19 21.34
C LEU A 283 -13.32 -2.56 22.73
N GLY A 284 -14.35 -1.83 23.17
CA GLY A 284 -14.46 -1.31 24.53
C GLY A 284 -14.45 -2.43 25.57
N PHE A 285 -15.20 -3.51 25.35
CA PHE A 285 -15.17 -4.68 26.22
C PHE A 285 -13.77 -5.29 26.30
N ALA A 286 -13.11 -5.58 25.17
CA ALA A 286 -11.76 -6.15 25.13
C ALA A 286 -10.74 -5.30 25.92
N THR A 287 -10.82 -3.98 25.77
CA THR A 287 -9.95 -3.00 26.47
C THR A 287 -10.15 -3.00 27.99
N ILE A 288 -11.36 -3.32 28.46
CA ILE A 288 -11.74 -3.22 29.87
C ILE A 288 -11.62 -4.52 30.65
N VAL A 289 -11.62 -5.70 30.00
CA VAL A 289 -11.53 -7.00 30.70
C VAL A 289 -10.33 -7.05 31.65
N GLY A 290 -9.14 -6.62 31.22
CA GLY A 290 -7.94 -6.60 32.07
C GLY A 290 -8.13 -5.76 33.35
N PRO A 291 -8.41 -4.45 33.24
CA PRO A 291 -8.72 -3.59 34.38
C PRO A 291 -9.87 -4.09 35.27
N ALA A 292 -10.90 -4.68 34.66
CA ALA A 292 -12.04 -5.22 35.39
C ALA A 292 -11.64 -6.39 36.30
N LEU A 293 -10.69 -7.23 35.87
CA LEU A 293 -10.19 -8.37 36.66
C LEU A 293 -9.29 -7.97 37.83
N THR A 294 -8.59 -6.83 37.74
CA THR A 294 -7.58 -6.43 38.72
C THR A 294 -8.05 -5.36 39.70
N GLY A 295 -9.09 -4.60 39.37
CA GLY A 295 -9.55 -3.46 40.18
C GLY A 295 -8.46 -2.40 40.39
N PRO A 296 -7.91 -1.79 39.32
CA PRO A 296 -6.75 -0.93 39.42
C PRO A 296 -7.03 0.37 40.18
N HIS A 297 -5.95 1.08 40.50
CA HIS A 297 -6.07 2.49 40.81
C HIS A 297 -6.45 3.29 39.55
N LEU A 298 -7.22 4.36 39.73
CA LEU A 298 -7.71 5.22 38.66
C LEU A 298 -6.57 5.70 37.74
N ILE A 299 -5.44 6.12 38.30
CA ILE A 299 -4.25 6.53 37.52
C ILE A 299 -3.75 5.42 36.58
N THR A 300 -3.72 4.16 37.03
CA THR A 300 -3.32 3.04 36.16
C THR A 300 -4.32 2.85 35.03
N LEU A 301 -5.63 2.99 35.31
CA LEU A 301 -6.67 2.92 34.29
C LEU A 301 -6.52 4.05 33.25
N TRP A 302 -6.29 5.28 33.68
CA TRP A 302 -6.07 6.41 32.75
C TRP A 302 -4.82 6.21 31.89
N LEU A 303 -3.71 5.79 32.51
CA LEU A 303 -2.47 5.51 31.78
C LEU A 303 -2.69 4.40 30.75
N TRP A 304 -3.41 3.34 31.12
CA TRP A 304 -3.82 2.27 30.20
C TRP A 304 -4.64 2.80 29.02
N MET A 305 -5.66 3.63 29.28
CA MET A 305 -6.49 4.21 28.21
C MET A 305 -5.67 5.06 27.24
N VAL A 306 -4.74 5.88 27.75
CA VAL A 306 -3.85 6.70 26.92
C VAL A 306 -2.97 5.81 26.03
N LEU A 307 -2.34 4.78 26.60
CA LEU A 307 -1.50 3.86 25.85
C LEU A 307 -2.29 3.11 24.77
N ARG A 308 -3.51 2.67 25.07
CA ARG A 308 -4.38 1.98 24.10
C ARG A 308 -4.83 2.88 22.96
N VAL A 309 -5.22 4.12 23.24
CA VAL A 309 -5.61 5.07 22.19
C VAL A 309 -4.41 5.39 21.29
N LEU A 310 -3.23 5.64 21.86
CA LEU A 310 -2.02 5.91 21.09
C LEU A 310 -1.66 4.74 20.17
N GLU A 311 -1.70 3.52 20.69
CA GLU A 311 -1.40 2.32 19.91
C GLU A 311 -2.43 2.11 18.79
N THR A 312 -3.72 2.28 19.08
CA THR A 312 -4.78 2.11 18.07
C THR A 312 -4.60 3.13 16.96
N VAL A 313 -4.30 4.39 17.29
CA VAL A 313 -4.01 5.43 16.31
C VAL A 313 -2.76 5.10 15.50
N GLU A 314 -1.69 4.61 16.15
CA GLU A 314 -0.47 4.19 15.46
C GLU A 314 -0.75 3.07 14.45
N ALA A 315 -1.45 2.00 14.85
CA ALA A 315 -1.80 0.88 13.98
C ALA A 315 -2.66 1.29 12.77
N HIS A 316 -3.38 2.41 12.88
CA HIS A 316 -4.28 2.91 11.83
C HIS A 316 -3.76 4.16 11.11
N CYS A 317 -2.60 4.70 11.49
CA CYS A 317 -2.18 5.99 10.94
C CYS A 317 -1.77 5.89 9.46
N GLY A 318 -1.46 4.68 8.97
CA GLY A 318 -0.96 4.44 7.62
C GLY A 318 0.49 4.93 7.41
N TYR A 319 1.18 5.29 8.50
CA TYR A 319 2.59 5.68 8.52
C TYR A 319 3.39 4.68 9.34
N HIS A 320 4.59 4.38 8.85
CA HIS A 320 5.56 3.60 9.60
C HIS A 320 6.63 4.55 10.15
N PHE A 321 6.56 4.84 11.45
CA PHE A 321 7.46 5.81 12.09
C PHE A 321 8.81 5.18 12.45
N PRO A 322 9.93 5.94 12.41
CA PRO A 322 11.23 5.44 12.83
C PRO A 322 11.29 4.98 14.30
N TRP A 323 10.48 5.59 15.16
CA TRP A 323 10.38 5.24 16.59
C TRP A 323 9.29 4.22 16.90
N SER A 324 8.62 3.65 15.87
CA SER A 324 7.61 2.61 16.09
C SER A 324 8.23 1.40 16.78
N LEU A 325 7.48 0.80 17.71
CA LEU A 325 7.91 -0.42 18.39
C LEU A 325 8.11 -1.59 17.42
N SER A 326 7.47 -1.58 16.24
CA SER A 326 7.69 -2.59 15.19
C SER A 326 9.14 -2.66 14.70
N ASN A 327 9.93 -1.59 14.87
CA ASN A 327 11.34 -1.57 14.51
C ASN A 327 12.25 -2.28 15.52
N PHE A 328 11.80 -2.40 16.77
CA PHE A 328 12.62 -2.89 17.88
C PHE A 328 12.11 -4.22 18.45
N LEU A 329 10.81 -4.48 18.35
CA LEU A 329 10.13 -5.66 18.86
C LEU A 329 9.55 -6.49 17.71
N PRO A 330 10.14 -7.66 17.38
CA PRO A 330 9.68 -8.50 16.28
C PRO A 330 8.24 -9.01 16.40
N LEU A 331 7.70 -9.02 17.63
CA LEU A 331 6.35 -9.47 17.92
C LEU A 331 5.32 -8.34 17.86
N TYR A 332 5.71 -7.09 17.59
CA TYR A 332 4.78 -5.97 17.50
C TYR A 332 4.26 -5.83 16.07
N GLY A 333 2.93 -5.79 15.89
CA GLY A 333 2.30 -5.76 14.56
C GLY A 333 2.51 -4.44 13.82
N GLY A 334 2.27 -3.33 14.53
CA GLY A 334 2.35 -1.97 13.99
C GLY A 334 1.43 -1.71 12.80
N ALA A 335 1.56 -0.52 12.21
CA ALA A 335 0.70 -0.06 11.12
C ALA A 335 0.78 -0.95 9.86
N ASP A 336 1.95 -1.50 9.55
CA ASP A 336 2.17 -2.28 8.32
C ASP A 336 1.38 -3.59 8.29
N PHE A 337 1.26 -4.26 9.44
CA PHE A 337 0.52 -5.52 9.52
C PHE A 337 -0.98 -5.27 9.44
N HIS A 338 -1.46 -4.23 10.13
CA HIS A 338 -2.86 -3.83 10.09
C HIS A 338 -3.28 -3.33 8.69
N ASP A 339 -2.44 -2.54 8.02
CA ASP A 339 -2.62 -2.14 6.63
C ASP A 339 -2.72 -3.34 5.68
N TYR A 340 -1.90 -4.38 5.92
CA TYR A 340 -1.97 -5.61 5.12
C TYR A 340 -3.32 -6.31 5.30
N HIS A 341 -3.83 -6.36 6.53
CA HIS A 341 -5.11 -6.96 6.87
C HIS A 341 -6.29 -6.26 6.16
N HIS A 342 -6.34 -4.92 6.20
CA HIS A 342 -7.36 -4.08 5.53
C HIS A 342 -7.36 -4.17 4.00
N ARG A 343 -6.23 -4.54 3.39
CA ARG A 343 -6.09 -4.61 1.93
C ARG A 343 -6.63 -5.88 1.31
N LEU A 344 -6.86 -6.92 2.12
CA LEU A 344 -7.32 -8.19 1.64
C LEU A 344 -8.84 -8.26 1.73
N LEU A 345 -9.49 -8.79 0.68
CA LEU A 345 -10.90 -9.17 0.74
C LEU A 345 -11.12 -10.13 1.92
N TYR A 346 -12.24 -10.01 2.64
CA TYR A 346 -12.55 -10.85 3.82
C TYR A 346 -12.39 -12.37 3.65
N THR A 347 -12.51 -12.89 2.43
CA THR A 347 -12.30 -14.33 2.14
C THR A 347 -10.82 -14.74 2.16
N LYS A 348 -9.91 -13.76 2.08
CA LYS A 348 -8.44 -13.92 2.07
C LYS A 348 -7.76 -13.12 3.18
N SER A 349 -8.44 -12.13 3.72
CA SER A 349 -8.03 -11.36 4.89
C SER A 349 -7.92 -12.34 6.04
N GLY A 350 -6.70 -12.54 6.53
CA GLY A 350 -6.47 -13.36 7.71
C GLY A 350 -7.10 -12.73 8.95
N ASN A 351 -6.80 -13.28 10.12
CA ASN A 351 -7.04 -12.56 11.37
C ASN A 351 -5.95 -11.49 11.61
N TYR A 352 -6.16 -10.67 12.62
CA TYR A 352 -5.22 -9.66 13.11
C TYR A 352 -5.33 -9.58 14.63
N SER A 353 -4.20 -9.62 15.35
CA SER A 353 -4.08 -9.19 16.75
C SER A 353 -3.94 -7.68 16.86
N SER A 354 -4.43 -7.06 17.95
CA SER A 354 -4.37 -5.61 18.14
C SER A 354 -2.94 -5.10 18.22
N THR A 355 -2.12 -5.64 19.11
CA THR A 355 -0.78 -5.14 19.45
C THR A 355 0.33 -6.13 19.12
N PHE A 356 0.28 -7.34 19.68
CA PHE A 356 1.32 -8.35 19.47
C PHE A 356 0.86 -9.49 18.55
N VAL A 357 1.68 -9.84 17.57
CA VAL A 357 1.38 -10.84 16.52
C VAL A 357 1.63 -12.29 16.97
N TYR A 358 1.89 -12.54 18.25
CA TYR A 358 2.17 -13.89 18.76
C TYR A 358 1.02 -14.86 18.53
N MET A 359 -0.23 -14.42 18.71
CA MET A 359 -1.41 -15.23 18.41
C MET A 359 -1.52 -15.50 16.91
N ASP A 360 -1.27 -14.49 16.08
CA ASP A 360 -1.25 -14.69 14.63
C ASP A 360 -0.16 -15.69 14.20
N TRP A 361 0.99 -15.66 14.85
CA TRP A 361 2.09 -16.58 14.60
C TRP A 361 1.73 -18.02 14.99
N ILE A 362 1.16 -18.21 16.19
CA ILE A 362 0.73 -19.53 16.72
C ILE A 362 -0.33 -20.16 15.81
N PHE A 363 -1.33 -19.39 15.39
CA PHE A 363 -2.46 -19.89 14.59
C PHE A 363 -2.27 -19.70 13.08
N GLY A 364 -1.17 -19.10 12.65
CA GLY A 364 -0.77 -18.96 11.25
C GLY A 364 -1.58 -17.95 10.43
N THR A 365 -2.23 -16.98 11.07
CA THR A 365 -3.02 -15.94 10.38
C THR A 365 -2.16 -14.84 9.75
N ASP A 366 -0.89 -14.73 10.14
CA ASP A 366 0.11 -13.82 9.56
C ASP A 366 0.96 -14.42 8.41
N LYS A 367 0.74 -15.68 8.01
CA LYS A 367 1.59 -16.37 7.01
C LYS A 367 1.72 -15.60 5.69
N GLY A 368 0.60 -15.04 5.22
CA GLY A 368 0.59 -14.22 4.01
C GLY A 368 1.38 -12.92 4.17
N TYR A 369 1.27 -12.28 5.33
CA TYR A 369 2.02 -11.07 5.66
C TYR A 369 3.53 -11.34 5.72
N ARG A 370 3.96 -12.41 6.41
CA ARG A 370 5.36 -12.81 6.49
C ARG A 370 5.97 -13.09 5.12
N ARG A 371 5.22 -13.78 4.25
CA ARG A 371 5.64 -14.01 2.86
C ARG A 371 5.85 -12.69 2.12
N LEU A 372 4.91 -11.75 2.23
CA LEU A 372 5.05 -10.42 1.62
C LEU A 372 6.27 -9.66 2.14
N LYS A 373 6.51 -9.68 3.46
CA LYS A 373 7.66 -9.01 4.09
C LYS A 373 8.99 -9.58 3.58
N SER A 374 9.12 -10.91 3.54
CA SER A 374 10.32 -11.58 3.02
C SER A 374 10.62 -11.25 1.55
N LEU A 375 9.58 -11.10 0.71
CA LEU A 375 9.74 -10.73 -0.70
C LEU A 375 10.28 -9.30 -0.84
N LYS A 376 9.81 -8.36 0.00
CA LYS A 376 10.29 -6.97 0.01
C LYS A 376 11.74 -6.87 0.48
N GLU A 377 12.11 -7.62 1.51
CA GLU A 377 13.49 -7.64 2.02
C GLU A 377 14.45 -8.22 0.96
N ASN A 378 14.06 -9.31 0.30
CA ASN A 378 14.83 -9.92 -0.77
C ASN A 378 14.95 -9.04 -2.02
N SER A 379 13.95 -8.20 -2.32
CA SER A 379 14.07 -7.22 -3.41
C SER A 379 15.03 -6.09 -3.08
N ASN A 380 15.07 -5.64 -1.81
CA ASN A 380 15.97 -4.56 -1.39
C ASN A 380 17.43 -5.02 -1.35
N LEU A 381 17.69 -6.26 -0.92
CA LEU A 381 19.03 -6.86 -0.93
C LEU A 381 19.61 -7.08 -2.33
N LYS A 382 18.77 -7.22 -3.36
CA LYS A 382 19.22 -7.32 -4.76
C LYS A 382 19.52 -5.96 -5.40
N GLN A 383 19.24 -4.86 -4.71
CA GLN A 383 19.50 -3.49 -5.17
C GLN A 383 20.77 -2.87 -4.57
N THR A 384 21.30 -3.44 -3.49
CA THR A 384 22.63 -3.15 -2.93
C THR A 384 23.67 -4.08 -3.52
#